data_AF-B7KF38-F1
#
_entry.id   AF-B7KF38-F1
#
_cell.length_a   1.000
_cell.length_b   1.000
_cell.length_c   1.000
_cell.angle_alpha   90.00
_cell.angle_beta   90.00
_cell.angle_gamma   90.00
#
_symmetry.space_group_name_H-M   'P 1'
#
loop_
_entity.id
_entity.type
_entity.pdbx_description
1 polymer ?
#
loop_
_entity_poly.entity_id
_entity_poly.type
_entity_poly.pdbx_seq_one_letter_code
_entity_poly.pdbx_strand_id
1 'polypeptide(L)' 'MTPKSGVLLLGSCVAAIAAVGSVFELSSGTPDLGNTVTGVILAASIPLTGLFFWAAVQDARANQK' A
#
# COMPACT_ATOMS: atom_id res chain seq x y z
N MET A 1 -1.40 -15.20 -14.34
CA MET A 1 -0.87 -13.97 -13.73
C MET A 1 0.16 -13.39 -14.68
N THR A 2 -0.02 -12.14 -15.09
CA THR A 2 1.00 -11.41 -15.83
C THR A 2 2.11 -10.98 -14.86
N PRO A 3 3.37 -10.86 -15.33
CA PRO A 3 4.43 -10.26 -14.53
C PRO A 3 4.05 -8.86 -14.01
N LYS A 4 3.26 -8.12 -14.81
CA LYS A 4 2.78 -6.77 -14.49
C LYS A 4 1.80 -6.75 -13.30
N SER A 5 0.77 -7.61 -13.32
CA SER A 5 -0.17 -7.76 -12.21
C SER A 5 0.55 -8.22 -10.94
N GLY A 6 1.55 -9.10 -11.08
CA GLY A 6 2.40 -9.53 -9.97
C GLY A 6 3.16 -8.38 -9.29
N VAL A 7 3.79 -7.49 -10.08
CA VAL A 7 4.50 -6.31 -9.55
C VAL A 7 3.53 -5.32 -8.89
N LEU A 8 2.37 -5.07 -9.50
CA LEU A 8 1.34 -4.19 -8.93
C LEU A 8 0.79 -4.75 -7.61
N LEU A 9 0.55 -6.05 -7.54
CA LEU A 9 0.11 -6.72 -6.32
C LEU A 9 1.18 -6.64 -5.22
N LEU A 10 2.45 -6.87 -5.56
CA LEU A 10 3.57 -6.69 -4.63
C LEU A 10 3.64 -5.26 -4.09
N GLY A 11 3.49 -4.26 -4.96
CA GLY A 11 3.42 -2.85 -4.58
C GLY A 11 2.25 -2.56 -3.62
N SER A 12 1.08 -3.14 -3.89
CA SER A 12 -0.07 -3.07 -2.99
C SER A 12 0.22 -3.69 -1.62
N CYS A 13 0.90 -4.84 -1.57
CA CYS A 13 1.26 -5.49 -0.31
C CYS A 13 2.24 -4.65 0.51
N VAL A 14 3.27 -4.07 -0.11
CA VAL A 14 4.23 -3.19 0.59
C VAL A 14 3.54 -1.94 1.12
N ALA A 15 2.67 -1.31 0.32
CA ALA A 15 1.89 -0.15 0.76
C ALA A 15 0.97 -0.50 1.95
N ALA A 16 0.33 -1.67 1.94
CA ALA A 16 -0.48 -2.14 3.06
C ALA A 16 0.36 -2.36 4.34
N ILE A 17 1.55 -2.95 4.23
CA ILE A 17 2.48 -3.13 5.36
C ILE A 17 2.90 -1.77 5.93
N ALA A 18 3.24 -0.81 5.08
CA ALA A 18 3.61 0.54 5.49
C ALA A 18 2.46 1.28 6.20
N ALA A 19 1.22 1.12 5.71
CA ALA A 19 0.04 1.67 6.35
C ALA A 19 -0.17 1.09 7.76
N VAL A 20 -0.08 -0.24 7.92
CA VAL A 20 -0.22 -0.89 9.23
C VAL A 20 0.86 -0.40 10.20
N GLY A 21 2.13 -0.40 9.79
CA GLY A 21 3.23 0.10 10.61
C GLY A 21 3.04 1.55 11.05
N SER A 22 2.59 2.41 10.14
CA SER A 22 2.32 3.83 10.43
C SER A 22 1.19 4.01 11.45
N VAL A 23 0.13 3.19 11.37
CA VAL A 23 -0.96 3.22 12.37
C VAL A 23 -0.45 2.81 13.75
N PHE A 24 0.34 1.74 13.85
CA PHE A 24 0.91 1.30 15.13
C PHE A 24 1.86 2.35 15.71
N GLU A 25 2.70 2.96 14.87
CA GLU A 25 3.64 3.99 15.30
C GLU A 25 2.93 5.28 15.77
N LEU A 26 1.89 5.75 15.06
CA LEU A 26 1.09 6.89 15.53
C LEU A 26 0.30 6.57 16.80
N SER A 27 -0.18 5.33 16.93
CA SER A 27 -0.95 4.89 18.10
C SER A 27 -0.08 4.68 19.35
N SER A 28 1.25 4.56 19.21
CA SER A 28 2.16 4.40 20.35
C SER A 28 2.32 5.68 21.19
N GLY A 29 1.89 6.83 20.65
CA GLY A 29 2.02 8.15 21.29
C GLY A 29 3.43 8.75 21.21
N THR A 30 4.43 7.99 20.78
CA THR A 30 5.82 8.46 20.61
C THR A 30 6.38 7.96 19.28
N PRO A 31 5.96 8.55 18.14
CA PRO A 31 6.42 8.14 16.81
C PRO A 31 7.91 8.47 16.63
N ASP A 32 8.68 7.50 16.15
CA ASP A 32 10.14 7.58 15.96
C ASP A 32 10.49 8.42 14.73
N LEU A 33 9.74 8.26 13.63
CA LEU A 33 9.80 9.12 12.45
C LEU A 33 9.11 10.48 12.66
N GLY A 34 8.37 10.63 13.76
CA GLY A 34 7.58 11.80 14.08
C GLY A 34 6.18 11.80 13.45
N ASN A 35 5.25 12.48 14.12
CA ASN A 35 3.82 12.45 13.79
C ASN A 35 3.51 12.91 12.36
N THR A 36 4.23 13.91 11.86
CA THR A 36 4.02 14.46 10.51
C THR A 36 4.47 13.49 9.42
N VAL A 37 5.65 12.88 9.57
CA VAL A 37 6.21 11.98 8.55
C VAL A 37 5.40 10.71 8.48
N THR A 38 5.15 10.06 9.62
CA THR A 38 4.33 8.84 9.69
C THR A 38 2.89 9.09 9.22
N GLY A 39 2.33 10.26 9.54
CA GLY A 39 1.01 10.67 9.04
C GLY A 39 0.94 10.80 7.51
N VAL A 40 1.98 11.39 6.88
CA VAL A 40 2.06 11.51 5.41
C VAL A 40 2.21 10.13 4.75
N ILE A 41 3.04 9.25 5.31
CA ILE A 41 3.21 7.87 4.82
C ILE A 41 1.88 7.13 4.88
N LEU A 42 1.15 7.24 5.99
CA LEU A 42 -0.17 6.63 6.13
C LEU A 42 -1.17 7.18 5.10
N ALA A 43 -1.24 8.51 4.96
CA ALA A 43 -2.14 9.18 4.04
C ALA A 43 -1.87 8.82 2.57
N ALA A 44 -0.61 8.57 2.19
CA ALA A 44 -0.24 8.12 0.86
C ALA A 44 -0.44 6.61 0.66
N SER A 45 -0.16 5.80 1.69
CA SER A 45 -0.20 4.33 1.59
C SER A 45 -1.62 3.79 1.43
N ILE A 46 -2.62 4.41 2.07
CA ILE A 46 -4.04 4.02 1.95
C ILE A 46 -4.52 4.09 0.48
N PRO A 47 -4.45 5.24 -0.22
CA PRO A 47 -4.90 5.33 -1.61
C PRO A 47 -4.00 4.53 -2.56
N LEU A 48 -2.68 4.47 -2.33
CA LEU A 48 -1.76 3.68 -3.16
C LEU A 48 -2.10 2.18 -3.13
N THR A 49 -2.45 1.64 -1.96
CA THR A 49 -2.88 0.25 -1.82
C THR A 49 -4.12 -0.02 -2.68
N GLY A 50 -5.15 0.83 -2.58
CA GLY A 50 -6.37 0.70 -3.37
C GLY A 50 -6.12 0.78 -4.88
N LEU A 51 -5.30 1.74 -5.32
CA LEU A 51 -4.95 1.94 -6.72
C LEU A 51 -4.16 0.77 -7.30
N PHE A 52 -3.11 0.31 -6.59
CA PHE A 52 -2.30 -0.82 -7.04
C PHE A 52 -3.09 -2.11 -7.06
N PHE A 53 -3.92 -2.37 -6.05
CA PHE A 53 -4.78 -3.54 -6.03
C PHE A 53 -5.78 -3.52 -7.20
N TRP A 54 -6.45 -2.39 -7.41
CA TRP A 54 -7.42 -2.23 -8.50
C TRP A 54 -6.78 -2.42 -9.87
N ALA A 55 -5.62 -1.79 -10.10
CA ALA A 55 -4.86 -1.95 -11.34
C ALA A 55 -4.38 -3.40 -11.54
N ALA A 56 -3.91 -4.07 -10.48
CA ALA A 56 -3.50 -5.47 -10.53
C ALA A 56 -4.67 -6.40 -10.91
N VAL A 57 -5.86 -6.16 -10.34
CA VAL A 57 -7.08 -6.92 -10.65
C VAL A 57 -7.54 -6.68 -12.08
N GLN A 58 -7.51 -5.43 -12.56
CA GLN A 58 -7.91 -5.12 -13.93
C GLN A 58 -6.98 -5.77 -14.95
N ASP A 59 -5.67 -5.73 -14.71
CA ASP A 59 -4.66 -6.38 -15.57
C ASP A 59 -4.78 -7.91 -15.54
N ALA A 60 -5.01 -8.50 -14.36
CA ALA A 60 -5.27 -9.93 -14.22
C ALA A 60 -6.51 -10.36 -15.02
N ARG A 61 -7.62 -9.62 -14.89
CA ARG A 61 -8.87 -9.89 -15.64
C ARG A 61 -8.68 -9.77 -17.15
N ALA A 62 -7.94 -8.76 -17.61
CA ALA A 62 -7.67 -8.56 -19.03
C ALA A 62 -6.87 -9.72 -19.65
N ASN A 63 -5.99 -10.35 -18.87
CA ASN A 63 -5.13 -11.45 -19.29
C ASN A 63 -5.61 -12.85 -18.86
N GLN A 64 -6.84 -12.97 -18.35
CA GLN A 64 -7.50 -14.25 -18.04
C GLN A 64 -8.28 -14.84 -19.22
N LYS A 65 -8.04 -14.36 -20.46
CA LYS A 65 -8.59 -14.96 -21.68
C LYS A 65 -7.89 -16.26 -22.04
#